data_AF-A0A842T9P1-F1
#
_entry.id   AF-A0A842T9P1-F1
#
_cell.length_a   1.000
_cell.length_b   1.000
_cell.length_c   1.000
_cell.angle_alpha   90.00
_cell.angle_beta   90.00
_cell.angle_gamma   90.00
#
_symmetry.space_group_name_H-M   'P 1'
#
loop_
_entity.id
_entity.type
_entity.pdbx_description
1 polymer ?
#
loop_
_entity_poly.entity_id
_entity_poly.type
_entity_poly.pdbx_seq_one_letter_code
_entity_poly.pdbx_strand_id
1 'polypeptide(L)' 'MLDLDEKVAIITGGAVGIGEAIAYRLAELNAKVLITDVDAENGKKNS' A
#
# COMPACT_ATOMS: atom_id res chain seq x y z
N MET A 1 -9.39 17.87 -0.48
CA MET A 1 -8.38 16.81 -0.25
C MET A 1 -9.06 15.48 -0.53
N LEU A 2 -8.40 14.54 -1.21
CA LEU A 2 -9.00 13.21 -1.46
C LEU A 2 -9.07 12.45 -0.14
N ASP A 3 -10.18 11.78 0.14
CA ASP A 3 -10.39 10.94 1.31
C ASP A 3 -10.72 9.53 0.80
N LEU A 4 -10.03 8.52 1.33
CA LEU A 4 -10.16 7.12 0.94
C LEU A 4 -10.70 6.25 2.09
N ASP A 5 -11.36 6.87 3.07
CA ASP A 5 -12.09 6.17 4.13
C ASP A 5 -12.93 5.01 3.54
N GLU A 6 -12.79 3.85 4.18
CA GLU A 6 -13.42 2.57 3.82
C GLU A 6 -13.12 2.03 2.42
N LYS A 7 -12.18 2.63 1.67
CA LYS A 7 -11.71 2.08 0.39
C LYS A 7 -10.61 1.06 0.59
N VAL A 8 -10.58 0.07 -0.30
CA VAL A 8 -9.53 -0.94 -0.35
C VAL A 8 -8.64 -0.66 -1.55
N ALA A 9 -7.33 -0.59 -1.33
CA ALA A 9 -6.32 -0.42 -2.36
C ALA A 9 -5.45 -1.68 -2.46
N ILE A 10 -5.41 -2.31 -3.64
CA ILE A 10 -4.55 -3.46 -3.93
C ILE A 10 -3.36 -2.95 -4.74
N ILE A 11 -2.15 -3.24 -4.26
CA ILE A 11 -0.91 -2.71 -4.82
C ILE A 11 -0.02 -3.88 -5.22
N THR A 12 0.28 -4.00 -6.52
CA THR A 12 1.28 -4.94 -7.04
C THR A 12 2.65 -4.29 -7.06
N GLY A 13 3.70 -4.99 -6.60
CA GLY A 13 5.04 -4.40 -6.53
C GLY A 13 5.23 -3.42 -5.36
N GLY A 14 4.44 -3.58 -4.28
CA GLY A 14 4.42 -2.65 -3.14
C GLY A 14 5.52 -2.86 -2.11
N ALA A 15 6.40 -3.85 -2.27
CA ALA A 15 7.42 -4.14 -1.28
C ALA A 15 8.51 -3.06 -1.21
N VAL A 16 8.78 -2.35 -2.30
CA VAL A 16 9.84 -1.33 -2.37
C VAL A 16 9.53 -0.19 -3.36
N GLY A 17 10.22 0.93 -3.19
CA GLY A 17 10.31 1.98 -4.21
C GLY A 17 8.98 2.72 -4.42
N ILE A 18 8.51 2.78 -5.67
CA ILE A 18 7.30 3.55 -6.00
C ILE A 18 6.05 2.89 -5.40
N GLY A 19 5.94 1.55 -5.48
CA GLY A 19 4.79 0.83 -4.95
C GLY A 19 4.67 1.00 -3.43
N GLU A 20 5.80 0.98 -2.73
CA GLU A 20 5.90 1.30 -1.29
C GLU A 20 5.42 2.72 -0.98
N ALA A 21 5.94 3.73 -1.69
CA ALA A 21 5.55 5.12 -1.47
C ALA A 21 4.03 5.34 -1.70
N ILE A 22 3.47 4.66 -2.69
CA ILE A 22 2.02 4.66 -2.95
C ILE A 22 1.26 3.99 -1.81
N ALA A 23 1.73 2.84 -1.31
CA ALA A 23 1.10 2.13 -0.18
C ALA A 23 0.99 3.04 1.04
N TYR A 24 2.09 3.68 1.43
CA TYR A 24 2.08 4.63 2.55
C TYR A 24 1.14 5.79 2.29
N ARG A 25 1.19 6.39 1.09
CA ARG A 25 0.35 7.55 0.80
C ARG A 25 -1.15 7.22 0.80
N LEU A 26 -1.53 6.02 0.37
CA LEU A 26 -2.93 5.60 0.40
C LEU A 26 -3.39 5.25 1.83
N ALA A 27 -2.51 4.65 2.63
CA ALA A 27 -2.79 4.39 4.04
C ALA A 27 -2.96 5.70 4.85
N GLU A 28 -2.17 6.74 4.57
CA GLU A 28 -2.32 8.08 5.15
C GLU A 28 -3.67 8.74 4.82
N LEU A 29 -4.32 8.30 3.75
CA LEU A 29 -5.65 8.75 3.33
C LEU A 29 -6.76 7.79 3.83
N ASN A 30 -6.46 6.95 4.81
CA ASN A 30 -7.34 5.96 5.45
C ASN A 30 -7.84 4.81 4.55
N ALA A 31 -7.16 4.56 3.42
CA ALA A 31 -7.43 3.35 2.66
C ALA A 31 -6.94 2.10 3.41
N LYS A 32 -7.68 1.00 3.32
CA LYS A 32 -7.20 -0.34 3.67
C LYS A 32 -6.29 -0.84 2.54
N VAL A 33 -5.00 -0.98 2.80
CA VAL A 33 -4.03 -1.34 1.78
C VAL A 33 -3.71 -2.84 1.83
N LEU A 34 -3.68 -3.49 0.67
CA LEU A 34 -3.19 -4.85 0.48
C LEU A 34 -2.01 -4.82 -0.49
N ILE A 35 -0.85 -5.26 -0.01
CA ILE A 35 0.35 -5.39 -0.85
C ILE A 35 0.44 -6.80 -1.42
N THR A 36 0.65 -6.86 -2.72
CA THR A 36 0.94 -8.08 -3.48
C THR A 36 2.32 -7.91 -4.11
N ASP A 37 3.28 -8.72 -3.67
CA ASP A 37 4.64 -8.65 -4.16
C ASP A 37 5.26 -10.05 -4.16
N VAL A 38 6.28 -10.23 -5.00
CA VAL A 38 7.12 -11.43 -4.98
C VAL A 38 8.01 -11.46 -3.74
N ASP A 39 8.41 -10.27 -3.25
CA ASP A 39 9.17 -10.11 -2.02
C ASP A 39 8.23 -9.95 -0.82
N ALA A 40 7.73 -11.09 -0.32
CA ALA A 40 6.80 -11.12 0.81
C ALA A 40 7.43 -10.61 2.12
N GLU A 41 8.74 -10.75 2.29
CA GLU A 41 9.46 -10.28 3.49
C GLU A 41 9.44 -8.75 3.56
N ASN A 42 9.78 -8.08 2.46
CA ASN A 42 9.70 -6.62 2.40
C ASN A 42 8.25 -6.12 2.33
N GLY A 43 7.34 -6.84 1.66
CA GLY A 43 5.92 -6.50 1.62
C GLY A 43 5.25 -6.41 3.01
N LYS A 44 5.63 -7.29 3.96
CA LYS A 44 5.10 -7.26 5.34
C LYS A 44 5.48 -6.01 6.13
N LYS A 45 6.55 -5.32 5.77
CA LYS A 45 6.95 -4.06 6.43
C LYS A 45 6.00 -2.92 6.07
N ASN A 46 5.34 -3.03 4.91
CA ASN A 46 4.59 -1.96 4.27
C ASN A 46 3.07 -2.22 4.26
N SER A 47 2.62 -3.38 4.76
CA SER A 47 1.21 -3.80 4.82
C SER A 47 0.52 -3.39 6.11
#